data_AF-A0AAW6YAY8-F1
#
_entry.id   AF-A0AAW6YAY8-F1
#
_cell.length_a   1.000
_cell.length_b   1.000
_cell.length_c   1.000
_cell.angle_alpha   90.00
_cell.angle_beta   90.00
_cell.angle_gamma   90.00
#
_symmetry.space_group_name_H-M   'P 1'
#
loop_
_entity.id
_entity.type
_entity.pdbx_description
1 polymer ?
#
loop_
_entity_poly.entity_id
_entity_poly.type
_entity_poly.pdbx_seq_one_letter_code
_entity_poly.pdbx_strand_id
1 'polypeptide(L)'
;LMRALWDRQDWLPNAVVENPENGHAHAVWALQEPVTRTEYAQRKPLAFAAAVTEGLRRSVDGDAAYSGLITKNPEHGSWHTSWTSDRLYSLG
;
A
#
# COMPACT_ATOMS: atom_id res chain seq x y z
N LEU A 1 6.75 6.01 -11.11
CA LEU A 1 7.42 6.34 -9.82
C LEU A 1 6.98 7.62 -9.04
N MET A 2 7.12 8.87 -9.54
CA MET A 2 7.10 10.08 -8.67
C MET A 2 5.75 10.50 -8.03
N ARG A 3 4.60 10.05 -8.52
CA ARG A 3 3.28 10.50 -8.00
C ARG A 3 2.92 9.98 -6.61
N ALA A 4 3.32 8.76 -6.24
CA ALA A 4 3.04 8.22 -4.91
C ALA A 4 3.81 8.94 -3.79
N LEU A 5 4.85 9.71 -4.15
CA LEU A 5 5.80 10.32 -3.22
C LEU A 5 5.64 11.85 -3.12
N TRP A 6 5.08 12.51 -4.14
CA TRP A 6 4.86 13.96 -4.12
C TRP A 6 3.91 14.39 -3.00
N ASP A 7 4.22 15.46 -2.27
CA ASP A 7 3.32 16.13 -1.31
C ASP A 7 2.62 15.22 -0.28
N ARG A 8 3.26 14.11 0.12
CA ARG A 8 2.69 13.09 1.02
C ARG A 8 3.63 12.74 2.17
N GLN A 9 4.41 13.69 2.67
CA GLN A 9 5.42 13.47 3.73
C GLN A 9 4.83 12.78 4.97
N ASP A 10 3.58 13.08 5.32
CA ASP A 10 2.93 12.52 6.51
C ASP A 10 2.47 11.06 6.34
N TRP A 11 2.31 10.56 5.11
CA TRP A 11 1.85 9.20 4.80
C TRP A 11 2.58 8.58 3.59
N LEU A 12 3.90 8.73 3.53
CA LEU A 12 4.72 8.09 2.51
C LEU A 12 4.53 6.56 2.51
N PRO A 13 4.46 5.92 1.33
CA PRO A 13 4.57 4.47 1.29
C PRO A 13 5.91 4.03 1.89
N ASN A 14 5.95 2.81 2.41
CA ASN A 14 7.18 2.15 2.82
C ASN A 14 7.97 1.67 1.59
N ALA A 15 7.25 1.16 0.59
CA ALA A 15 7.83 0.72 -0.67
C ALA A 15 6.94 1.06 -1.87
N VAL A 16 7.58 1.34 -3.01
CA VAL A 16 6.95 1.37 -4.32
C VAL A 16 7.67 0.35 -5.19
N VAL A 17 6.95 -0.68 -5.65
CA VAL A 17 7.49 -1.80 -6.44
C VAL A 17 6.96 -1.70 -7.86
N GLU A 18 7.81 -1.28 -8.80
CA GLU A 18 7.45 -1.07 -10.20
C GLU A 18 7.91 -2.25 -11.07
N ASN A 19 7.06 -2.71 -11.98
CA ASN A 19 7.51 -3.58 -13.07
C ASN A 19 8.21 -2.72 -14.13
N PRO A 20 9.52 -2.89 -14.37
CA PRO A 20 10.26 -2.09 -15.34
C PRO A 20 9.81 -2.31 -16.79
N GLU A 21 9.15 -3.43 -17.11
CA GLU A 21 8.71 -3.76 -18.46
C GLU A 21 7.48 -2.95 -18.90
N ASN A 22 6.58 -2.62 -17.96
CA ASN A 22 5.31 -1.96 -18.28
C ASN A 22 4.97 -0.76 -17.37
N GLY A 23 5.81 -0.42 -16.41
CA GLY A 23 5.64 0.70 -15.49
C GLY A 23 4.54 0.51 -14.43
N HIS A 24 3.87 -0.65 -14.38
CA HIS A 24 2.83 -0.89 -13.37
C HIS A 24 3.46 -1.09 -12.00
N ALA A 25 3.02 -0.30 -11.02
CA ALA A 25 3.58 -0.29 -9.68
C ALA A 25 2.56 -0.67 -8.59
N HIS A 26 3.07 -1.23 -7.49
CA HIS A 26 2.33 -1.35 -6.24
C HIS A 26 2.99 -0.47 -5.18
N ALA A 27 2.19 0.33 -4.47
CA ALA A 27 2.63 1.07 -3.29
C ALA A 27 2.20 0.32 -2.02
N VAL A 28 3.09 0.25 -1.04
CA VAL A 28 2.92 -0.53 0.20
C VAL A 28 3.01 0.42 1.39
N TRP A 29 2.00 0.38 2.26
CA TRP A 29 2.02 1.01 3.57
C TRP A 29 1.93 -0.07 4.64
N ALA A 30 2.96 -0.17 5.49
CA ALA A 30 3.07 -1.17 6.52
C ALA A 30 2.36 -0.69 7.79
N LEU A 31 1.50 -1.55 8.34
CA LEU A 31 0.82 -1.28 9.60
C LEU A 31 1.69 -1.68 10.78
N GLN A 32 1.61 -0.91 11.86
CA GLN A 32 2.24 -1.26 13.14
C GLN A 32 1.52 -2.44 13.79
N GLU A 33 0.19 -2.42 13.79
CA GLU A 33 -0.66 -3.51 14.27
C GLU A 33 -1.41 -4.14 13.08
N PRO A 34 -1.29 -5.46 12.85
CA PRO A 34 -2.02 -6.13 11.77
C PRO A 34 -3.53 -6.13 11.99
N VAL A 35 -4.28 -6.03 10.90
CA VAL A 35 -5.75 -6.20 10.94
C VAL A 35 -6.09 -7.63 10.55
N THR A 36 -6.75 -8.37 11.44
CA THR A 36 -7.24 -9.73 11.14
C THR A 36 -8.21 -9.71 9.96
N ARG A 37 -8.04 -10.62 8.99
CA ARG A 37 -8.88 -10.74 7.78
C ARG A 37 -9.59 -12.09 7.64
N THR A 38 -9.64 -12.88 8.71
CA THR A 38 -10.37 -14.15 8.73
C THR A 38 -11.88 -13.92 8.86
N GLU A 39 -12.67 -14.97 8.69
CA GLU A 39 -14.13 -14.94 8.92
C GLU A 39 -14.54 -14.56 10.34
N TYR A 40 -13.65 -14.72 11.33
CA TYR A 40 -13.85 -14.35 12.73
C TYR A 40 -13.40 -12.91 13.05
N ALA A 41 -12.89 -12.16 12.06
CA ALA A 41 -12.41 -10.81 12.27
C ALA A 41 -13.53 -9.87 12.73
N GLN A 42 -13.18 -8.90 13.58
CA GLN A 42 -14.11 -7.86 13.97
C GLN A 42 -14.45 -6.97 12.77
N ARG A 43 -15.76 -6.79 12.52
CA ARG A 43 -16.26 -6.03 11.36
C ARG A 43 -15.81 -4.57 11.35
N LYS A 44 -15.76 -3.91 12.51
CA LYS A 44 -15.41 -2.48 12.61
C LYS A 44 -13.96 -2.19 12.19
N PRO A 45 -12.92 -2.84 12.76
CA PRO A 45 -11.54 -2.68 12.28
C PRO A 45 -11.36 -3.04 10.80
N LEU A 46 -12.00 -4.11 10.32
CA LEU A 46 -11.89 -4.52 8.93
C LEU A 46 -12.48 -3.47 7.97
N ALA A 47 -13.65 -2.92 8.29
CA ALA A 47 -14.27 -1.85 7.52
C ALA A 47 -13.44 -0.56 7.54
N PHE A 48 -12.85 -0.21 8.69
CA PHE A 48 -11.98 0.95 8.81
C PHE A 48 -10.70 0.79 7.98
N ALA A 49 -10.04 -0.37 8.05
CA ALA A 49 -8.87 -0.67 7.24
C ALA A 49 -9.15 -0.60 5.73
N ALA A 50 -10.34 -1.05 5.30
CA ALA A 50 -10.78 -0.93 3.91
C ALA A 50 -11.00 0.54 3.51
N ALA A 51 -11.61 1.35 4.37
CA ALA A 51 -11.81 2.78 4.12
C ALA A 51 -10.48 3.54 4.02
N VAL A 52 -9.51 3.24 4.89
CA VAL A 52 -8.15 3.81 4.83
C VAL A 52 -7.45 3.38 3.54
N THR A 53 -7.53 2.10 3.16
CA THR A 53 -6.96 1.59 1.90
C THR A 53 -7.52 2.33 0.69
N GLU A 54 -8.85 2.54 0.64
CA GLU A 54 -9.49 3.29 -0.43
C GLU A 54 -9.09 4.78 -0.43
N GLY A 55 -8.95 5.38 0.75
CA GLY A 55 -8.42 6.73 0.90
C GLY A 55 -7.01 6.87 0.33
N LEU A 56 -6.12 5.94 0.68
CA LEU A 56 -4.75 5.89 0.15
C LEU A 56 -4.74 5.69 -1.37
N ARG A 57 -5.54 4.75 -1.90
CA ARG A 57 -5.69 4.52 -3.34
C ARG A 57 -6.07 5.81 -4.06
N ARG A 58 -7.13 6.49 -3.62
CA ARG A 58 -7.55 7.78 -4.20
C ARG A 58 -6.46 8.82 -4.08
N SER A 59 -5.79 8.87 -2.94
CA SER A 59 -4.74 9.86 -2.70
C SER A 59 -3.63 9.76 -3.74
N VAL A 60 -3.27 8.56 -4.21
CA VAL A 60 -2.19 8.36 -5.20
C VAL A 60 -2.69 8.17 -6.63
N ASP A 61 -3.98 8.39 -6.89
CA ASP A 61 -4.64 8.10 -8.18
C ASP A 61 -4.43 6.63 -8.60
N GLY A 62 -4.51 5.72 -7.63
CA GLY A 62 -4.27 4.29 -7.81
C GLY A 62 -5.42 3.58 -8.54
N ASP A 63 -5.10 2.46 -9.17
CA ASP A 63 -6.02 1.65 -9.97
C ASP A 63 -7.26 1.22 -9.16
N ALA A 64 -8.45 1.66 -9.60
CA ALA A 64 -9.73 1.30 -9.00
C ALA A 64 -10.16 -0.15 -9.30
N ALA A 65 -9.59 -0.79 -10.33
CA ALA A 65 -9.86 -2.17 -10.70
C ALA A 65 -8.97 -3.18 -9.95
N TYR A 66 -7.97 -2.72 -9.20
CA TYR A 66 -7.09 -3.60 -8.46
C TYR A 66 -7.80 -4.24 -7.25
N SER A 67 -7.81 -5.57 -7.21
CA SER A 67 -8.56 -6.36 -6.22
C SER A 67 -7.89 -6.49 -4.85
N GLY A 68 -6.61 -6.12 -4.73
CA GLY A 68 -5.86 -6.26 -3.47
C GLY A 68 -5.41 -7.68 -3.13
N LEU A 69 -5.57 -8.64 -4.04
CA LEU A 69 -5.26 -10.07 -3.77
C LEU A 69 -3.78 -10.42 -3.93
N ILE A 70 -3.04 -9.71 -4.80
CA ILE A 70 -1.64 -10.04 -5.13
C ILE A 70 -0.81 -8.77 -5.15
N THR A 71 0.20 -8.70 -4.27
CA THR A 71 1.22 -7.65 -4.34
C THR A 71 2.50 -8.16 -5.00
N LYS A 72 3.31 -7.24 -5.53
CA LYS A 72 4.64 -7.57 -6.06
C LYS A 72 5.57 -7.70 -4.85
N ASN A 73 6.41 -8.74 -4.83
CA ASN A 73 7.38 -8.91 -3.75
C ASN A 73 8.50 -7.84 -3.88
N PRO A 74 8.63 -6.88 -2.97
CA PRO A 74 9.63 -5.82 -3.07
C PRO A 74 11.09 -6.32 -3.11
N GLU A 75 11.37 -7.53 -2.61
CA GLU A 75 12.72 -8.10 -2.54
C GLU A 75 13.10 -8.90 -3.80
N HIS A 76 12.17 -9.10 -4.74
CA HIS A 76 12.45 -9.88 -5.93
C HIS A 76 13.22 -9.04 -6.97
N GLY A 77 14.35 -9.55 -7.45
CA GLY A 77 15.29 -8.81 -8.32
C GLY A 77 14.74 -8.41 -9.70
N SER A 78 13.60 -8.95 -10.13
CA SER A 78 12.93 -8.54 -11.37
C SER A 78 12.20 -7.19 -11.28
N TRP A 79 12.03 -6.63 -10.07
CA TRP A 79 11.29 -5.39 -9.88
C TRP A 79 12.20 -4.21 -9.57
N HIS A 80 11.78 -3.03 -10.00
CA HIS A 80 12.37 -1.77 -9.55
C HIS A 80 11.68 -1.33 -8.26
N THR A 81 12.30 -1.66 -7.13
CA THR A 81 11.80 -1.33 -5.80
C THR A 81 12.44 -0.05 -5.27
N SER A 82 11.63 0.90 -4.83
CA SER A 82 12.05 2.06 -4.06
C SER A 82 11.55 1.93 -2.62
N TRP A 83 12.46 1.81 -1.67
CA TRP A 83 12.16 1.90 -0.24
C TRP A 83 12.19 3.36 0.19
N THR A 84 11.10 3.84 0.75
CA THR A 84 10.89 5.29 0.98
C THR A 84 10.65 5.65 2.43
N SER A 85 10.27 4.69 3.28
CA SER A 85 10.07 4.91 4.71
C SER A 85 10.12 3.59 5.49
N ASP A 86 10.70 3.62 6.69
CA ASP A 86 10.67 2.55 7.69
C ASP A 86 9.52 2.72 8.70
N ARG A 87 8.78 3.84 8.62
CA ARG A 87 7.67 4.15 9.53
C ARG A 87 6.54 3.14 9.39
N LEU A 88 6.13 2.55 10.50
CA LEU A 88 4.89 1.78 10.58
C LEU A 88 3.71 2.70 10.93
N TYR A 89 2.56 2.46 10.30
CA TYR A 89 1.35 3.27 10.49
C TYR A 89 0.40 2.61 11.49
N SER A 90 -0.13 3.39 12.42
CA SER A 90 -1.26 3.00 13.26
C SER A 90 -2.57 3.48 12.64
N LEU A 91 -3.64 2.72 12.84
CA LEU A 91 -5.00 3.08 12.44
C LEU A 91 -5.81 3.73 13.57
N GLY A 92 -5.20 3.97 14.74
CA GLY A 92 -5.85 4.52 15.93
C GLY A 92 -6.14 3.49 17.00
#